data_AF-A0A9R0T071-F1
#
_entry.id   AF-A0A9R0T071-F1
#
_cell.length_a   1.000
_cell.length_b   1.000
_cell.length_c   1.000
_cell.angle_alpha   90.00
_cell.angle_beta   90.00
_cell.angle_gamma   90.00
#
_symmetry.space_group_name_H-M   'P 1'
#
loop_
_entity.id
_entity.type
_entity.pdbx_description
1 polymer ?
#
loop_
_entity_poly.entity_id
_entity_poly.type
_entity_poly.pdbx_seq_one_letter_code
_entity_poly.pdbx_strand_id
1 'polypeptide(L)'
;MVGSKMIVFGGDSGNHLLDDTKILSLDKLTWDSVASKVRVSPGGHRVQFRPCKGHCLVPWGKTVILVGGKSEPSSDRISVWTFNTETEIWSHMEAKGDIPVARSGHTVTRAGPVLILFGGEDTKGKKLHDLHMFDLKSLTWLPLNYK
;
A
#
# COMPACT_ATOMS: atom_id res chain seq x y z
N MET A 1 -6.93 3.02 9.88
CA MET A 1 -7.54 4.21 10.51
C MET A 1 -6.43 5.16 10.92
N VAL A 2 -6.61 6.46 10.72
CA VAL A 2 -5.69 7.51 11.19
C VAL A 2 -6.54 8.56 11.89
N GLY A 3 -6.38 8.70 13.21
CA GLY A 3 -7.33 9.48 14.03
C GLY A 3 -8.76 8.94 13.86
N SER A 4 -9.73 9.84 13.68
CA SER A 4 -11.14 9.52 13.41
C SER A 4 -11.45 9.30 11.93
N LYS A 5 -10.43 9.11 11.07
CA LYS A 5 -10.62 8.83 9.65
C LYS A 5 -10.36 7.35 9.35
N MET A 6 -11.31 6.69 8.70
CA MET A 6 -11.10 5.40 8.04
C MET A 6 -10.85 5.65 6.55
N ILE A 7 -9.70 5.18 6.05
CA ILE A 7 -9.30 5.33 4.66
C ILE A 7 -9.53 3.99 3.98
N VAL A 8 -10.19 4.03 2.83
CA VAL A 8 -10.41 2.90 1.94
C VAL A 8 -9.82 3.27 0.59
N PHE A 9 -9.07 2.35 0.00
CA PHE A 9 -8.52 2.51 -1.33
C PHE A 9 -8.77 1.25 -2.14
N GLY A 10 -9.04 1.41 -3.43
CA GLY A 10 -9.09 0.33 -4.39
C GLY A 10 -10.17 -0.72 -4.12
N GLY A 11 -9.90 -1.96 -4.56
CA GLY A 11 -10.87 -3.04 -4.56
C GLY A 11 -11.26 -3.47 -5.97
N ASP A 12 -12.33 -4.24 -6.06
CA ASP A 12 -12.83 -4.85 -7.29
C ASP A 12 -14.35 -4.64 -7.37
N SER A 13 -14.80 -3.97 -8.44
CA SER A 13 -16.23 -3.77 -8.70
C SER A 13 -16.91 -4.97 -9.35
N GLY A 14 -16.15 -6.02 -9.68
CA GLY A 14 -16.55 -7.14 -10.55
C GLY A 14 -16.29 -6.86 -12.02
N ASN A 15 -16.26 -5.59 -12.43
CA ASN A 15 -15.99 -5.18 -13.81
C ASN A 15 -14.56 -4.67 -14.01
N HIS A 16 -14.01 -3.97 -13.02
CA HIS A 16 -12.66 -3.42 -13.05
C HIS A 16 -12.14 -3.18 -11.62
N LEU A 17 -10.82 -3.11 -11.50
CA LEU A 17 -10.14 -2.68 -10.29
C LEU A 17 -10.36 -1.18 -10.05
N LEU A 18 -10.48 -0.80 -8.79
CA LEU A 18 -10.70 0.59 -8.37
C LEU A 18 -9.37 1.27 -8.00
N ASP A 19 -9.28 2.58 -8.23
CA ASP A 19 -8.19 3.47 -7.84
C ASP A 19 -8.68 4.69 -7.04
N ASP A 20 -9.92 4.66 -6.57
CA ASP A 20 -10.48 5.74 -5.78
C ASP A 20 -10.09 5.61 -4.31
N THR A 21 -10.02 6.76 -3.64
CA THR A 21 -9.83 6.84 -2.19
C THR A 21 -11.13 7.34 -1.57
N LYS A 22 -11.69 6.56 -0.64
CA LYS A 22 -12.82 6.98 0.19
C LYS A 22 -12.34 7.23 1.61
N ILE A 23 -12.88 8.28 2.23
CA ILE A 23 -12.63 8.57 3.64
C ILE A 23 -13.96 8.54 4.37
N LEU A 24 -14.07 7.68 5.38
CA LEU A 24 -15.18 7.70 6.33
C LEU A 24 -14.73 8.50 7.56
N SER A 25 -15.45 9.57 7.86
CA SER A 25 -15.37 10.24 9.16
C SER A 25 -16.09 9.40 10.19
N LEU A 26 -15.38 8.93 11.21
CA LEU A 26 -15.95 8.15 12.31
C LEU A 26 -16.70 9.03 13.32
N ASP A 27 -16.36 10.32 13.40
CA ASP A 27 -17.06 11.27 14.28
C ASP A 27 -18.48 11.57 13.78
N LYS A 28 -18.63 11.64 12.45
CA LYS A 28 -19.90 11.99 11.79
C LYS A 28 -20.61 10.78 11.18
N LEU A 29 -19.90 9.66 11.03
CA LEU A 29 -20.33 8.49 10.24
C LEU A 29 -20.74 8.84 8.81
N THR A 30 -20.01 9.79 8.20
CA THR A 30 -20.24 10.25 6.83
C THR A 30 -19.06 9.94 5.92
N TRP A 31 -19.36 9.60 4.67
CA TRP A 31 -18.37 9.37 3.63
C TRP A 31 -18.03 10.65 2.89
N ASP A 32 -16.75 10.96 2.84
CA ASP A 32 -16.18 11.97 1.96
C ASP A 32 -15.50 11.25 0.78
N SER A 33 -15.91 11.61 -0.44
CA SER A 33 -15.16 11.24 -1.64
C SER A 33 -14.06 12.26 -1.86
N VAL A 34 -12.82 11.81 -1.78
CA VAL A 34 -11.67 12.66 -2.05
C VAL A 34 -11.16 12.35 -3.44
N ALA A 35 -11.01 13.37 -4.29
CA ALA A 35 -10.30 13.21 -5.54
C ALA A 35 -8.85 12.84 -5.21
N SER A 36 -8.45 11.59 -5.43
CA SER A 36 -7.10 11.09 -5.17
C SER A 36 -6.07 11.98 -5.90
N LYS A 37 -5.42 12.89 -5.16
CA LYS A 37 -4.31 13.68 -5.72
C LYS A 37 -3.04 12.85 -5.60
N VAL A 38 -2.38 12.58 -6.71
CA VAL A 38 -1.08 11.89 -6.71
C VAL A 38 0.02 12.94 -6.86
N ARG A 39 1.05 12.86 -6.00
CA ARG A 39 2.22 13.73 -6.11
C ARG A 39 2.94 13.44 -7.43
N VAL A 40 3.12 14.46 -8.25
CA VAL A 40 3.91 14.39 -9.48
C VAL A 40 5.39 14.48 -9.10
N SER A 41 6.21 13.57 -9.62
CA SER A 41 7.66 13.60 -9.41
C SER A 41 8.26 14.89 -9.99
N PRO A 42 9.32 15.46 -9.40
CA PRO A 42 9.99 16.67 -9.92
C PRO A 42 10.47 16.57 -11.39
N GLY A 43 10.58 15.35 -11.93
CA GLY A 43 10.94 15.07 -13.32
C GLY A 43 9.76 14.92 -14.31
N GLY A 44 8.54 15.33 -13.95
CA GLY A 44 7.39 15.33 -14.87
C GLY A 44 6.79 13.96 -15.22
N HIS A 45 7.43 12.86 -14.84
CA HIS A 45 6.82 11.53 -14.91
C HIS A 45 5.70 11.43 -13.87
N ARG A 46 4.45 11.30 -14.33
CA ARG A 46 3.32 10.94 -13.47
C ARG A 46 3.60 9.56 -12.90
N VAL A 47 3.88 9.46 -11.60
CA VAL A 47 3.79 8.17 -10.93
C VAL A 47 2.30 7.86 -10.87
N GLN A 48 1.81 7.06 -11.80
CA GLN A 48 0.40 6.70 -11.83
C GLN A 48 0.14 5.71 -10.70
N PHE A 49 -0.59 6.16 -9.67
CA PHE A 49 -1.09 5.27 -8.65
C PHE A 49 -2.12 4.36 -9.31
N ARG A 50 -1.86 3.05 -9.29
CA ARG A 50 -2.62 2.09 -10.11
C ARG A 50 -3.81 1.54 -9.33
N PRO A 51 -4.93 1.25 -10.01
CA PRO A 51 -6.00 0.45 -9.43
C PRO A 51 -5.44 -0.86 -8.86
N CYS A 52 -5.86 -1.25 -7.66
CA CYS A 52 -5.37 -2.49 -7.06
C CYS A 52 -6.34 -3.11 -6.04
N LYS A 53 -6.18 -4.42 -5.81
CA LYS A 53 -6.89 -5.18 -4.77
C LYS A 53 -5.95 -6.10 -4.00
N GLY A 54 -6.41 -6.57 -2.83
CA GLY A 54 -5.66 -7.52 -2.00
C GLY A 54 -4.33 -6.95 -1.45
N HIS A 55 -4.27 -5.63 -1.30
CA HIS A 55 -3.19 -4.91 -0.62
C HIS A 55 -3.46 -4.83 0.89
N CYS A 56 -2.47 -4.36 1.65
CA CYS A 56 -2.63 -4.01 3.06
C CYS A 56 -2.50 -2.49 3.26
N LEU A 57 -3.37 -1.91 4.09
CA LEU A 57 -3.25 -0.52 4.56
C LEU A 57 -2.82 -0.50 6.02
N VAL A 58 -1.67 0.14 6.30
CA VAL A 58 -1.07 0.20 7.64
C VAL A 58 -0.95 1.66 8.09
N PRO A 59 -1.50 2.05 9.26
CA PRO A 59 -1.38 3.42 9.74
C PRO A 59 0.04 3.75 10.23
N TRP A 60 0.51 4.95 9.91
CA TRP A 60 1.81 5.48 10.32
C TRP A 60 1.75 6.99 10.55
N GLY A 61 1.68 7.42 11.80
CA GLY A 61 1.51 8.84 12.14
C GLY A 61 0.24 9.41 11.50
N LYS A 62 0.39 10.44 10.67
CA LYS A 62 -0.70 11.08 9.91
C LYS A 62 -0.87 10.52 8.48
N THR A 63 -0.29 9.36 8.22
CA THR A 63 -0.37 8.71 6.91
C THR A 63 -0.89 7.28 7.03
N VAL A 64 -1.36 6.76 5.90
CA VAL A 64 -1.63 5.33 5.71
C VAL A 64 -0.68 4.83 4.65
N ILE A 65 -0.01 3.72 4.94
CA ILE A 65 0.92 3.05 4.03
C ILE A 65 0.17 1.92 3.33
N LEU A 66 0.13 1.96 2.00
CA LEU A 66 -0.31 0.85 1.18
C LEU A 66 0.88 -0.02 0.81
N VAL A 67 0.75 -1.33 1.03
CA VAL A 67 1.77 -2.32 0.69
C VAL A 67 1.18 -3.37 -0.24
N GLY A 68 1.82 -3.54 -1.39
CA GLY A 68 1.53 -4.57 -2.38
C GLY A 68 0.13 -4.49 -2.99
N GLY A 69 -0.45 -5.66 -3.24
CA GLY A 69 -1.70 -5.81 -3.98
C GLY A 69 -1.47 -6.18 -5.45
N LYS A 70 -2.54 -6.71 -6.06
CA LYS A 70 -2.59 -6.99 -7.49
C LYS A 70 -3.10 -5.73 -8.20
N SER A 71 -2.27 -5.18 -9.10
CA SER A 71 -2.59 -4.01 -9.91
C SER A 71 -2.72 -4.36 -11.39
N GLU A 72 -3.34 -3.46 -12.14
CA GLU A 72 -3.42 -3.53 -13.61
C GLU A 72 -2.83 -2.25 -14.23
N PRO A 73 -1.77 -2.34 -15.07
CA PRO A 73 -1.02 -3.56 -15.39
C PRO A 73 -0.23 -4.08 -14.17
N SER A 74 0.02 -5.40 -14.16
CA SER A 74 0.75 -6.05 -13.07
C SER A 74 2.19 -5.54 -12.94
N SER A 75 2.72 -5.57 -11.73
CA SER A 75 4.15 -5.38 -11.45
C SER A 75 4.80 -6.71 -11.08
N ASP A 76 6.11 -6.79 -11.23
CA ASP A 76 6.98 -7.88 -10.78
C ASP A 76 7.43 -7.72 -9.32
N ARG A 77 7.41 -6.48 -8.79
CA ARG A 77 7.87 -6.15 -7.43
C ARG A 77 6.75 -5.58 -6.59
N ILE A 78 6.85 -5.79 -5.28
CA ILE A 78 5.91 -5.16 -4.36
C ILE A 78 6.10 -3.63 -4.39
N SER A 79 4.99 -2.89 -4.40
CA SER A 79 5.01 -1.43 -4.33
C SER A 79 4.60 -0.94 -2.95
N VAL A 80 5.16 0.19 -2.54
CA VAL A 80 4.83 0.86 -1.28
C VAL A 80 4.41 2.29 -1.58
N TRP A 81 3.24 2.67 -1.08
CA TRP A 81 2.67 3.99 -1.28
C TRP A 81 2.22 4.57 0.05
N THR A 82 2.15 5.89 0.14
CA THR A 82 1.59 6.56 1.32
C THR A 82 0.57 7.60 0.96
N PHE A 83 -0.53 7.61 1.70
CA PHE A 83 -1.52 8.66 1.68
C PHE A 83 -1.37 9.53 2.92
N ASN A 84 -1.09 10.81 2.74
CA ASN A 84 -1.11 11.78 3.83
C ASN A 84 -2.54 12.29 4.04
N THR A 85 -3.10 12.14 5.25
CA THR A 85 -4.50 12.45 5.53
C THR A 85 -4.80 13.92 5.76
N GLU A 86 -3.77 14.77 5.83
CA GLU A 86 -3.89 16.23 5.93
C GLU A 86 -3.85 16.86 4.55
N THR A 87 -2.93 16.43 3.69
CA THR A 87 -2.80 16.97 2.34
C THR A 87 -3.66 16.23 1.32
N GLU A 88 -4.14 15.04 1.67
CA GLU A 88 -4.90 14.13 0.81
C GLU A 88 -4.13 13.75 -0.46
N ILE A 89 -2.83 13.48 -0.28
CA ILE A 89 -1.92 13.19 -1.39
C ILE A 89 -1.33 11.79 -1.24
N TRP A 90 -1.42 11.02 -2.31
CA TRP A 90 -0.66 9.78 -2.49
C TRP A 90 0.75 10.08 -2.97
N SER A 91 1.74 9.43 -2.36
CA SER A 91 3.16 9.49 -2.72
C SER A 91 3.72 8.08 -2.83
N HIS A 92 4.54 7.83 -3.85
CA HIS A 92 5.27 6.57 -3.96
C HIS A 92 6.48 6.58 -3.01
N MET A 93 6.68 5.48 -2.29
CA MET A 93 7.91 5.25 -1.51
C MET A 93 8.88 4.44 -2.36
N GLU A 94 9.99 5.05 -2.73
CA GLU A 94 11.07 4.36 -3.46
C GLU A 94 11.81 3.40 -2.54
N ALA A 95 11.32 2.16 -2.49
CA ALA A 95 11.89 1.09 -1.70
C ALA A 95 13.20 0.56 -2.33
N LYS A 96 14.12 0.11 -1.47
CA LYS A 96 15.43 -0.43 -1.85
C LYS A 96 15.69 -1.78 -1.17
N GLY A 97 16.83 -2.40 -1.45
CA GLY A 97 17.22 -3.69 -0.88
C GLY A 97 16.59 -4.89 -1.59
N ASP A 98 16.33 -5.94 -0.84
CA ASP A 98 15.76 -7.20 -1.33
C ASP A 98 14.24 -7.08 -1.47
N ILE A 99 13.81 -6.24 -2.43
CA ILE A 99 12.38 -5.95 -2.66
C ILE A 99 11.65 -7.26 -3.02
N PRO A 100 10.63 -7.67 -2.24
CA PRO A 100 9.86 -8.87 -2.52
C PRO A 100 9.16 -8.84 -3.87
N VAL A 101 8.89 -10.01 -4.43
CA VAL A 101 7.99 -10.15 -5.59
C VAL A 101 6.63 -9.54 -5.31
N ALA A 102 6.01 -8.98 -6.35
CA ALA A 102 4.64 -8.48 -6.29
C ALA A 102 3.70 -9.59 -5.80
N ARG A 103 2.83 -9.23 -4.86
CA ARG A 103 1.96 -10.19 -4.16
C ARG A 103 0.66 -9.56 -3.68
N SER A 104 -0.37 -10.38 -3.59
CA SER A 104 -1.70 -10.01 -3.06
C SER A 104 -2.18 -11.02 -2.03
N GLY A 105 -3.16 -10.66 -1.21
CA GLY A 105 -3.69 -11.55 -0.16
C GLY A 105 -2.66 -11.87 0.92
N HIS A 106 -1.62 -11.06 1.04
CA HIS A 106 -0.61 -11.14 2.07
C HIS A 106 -1.07 -10.37 3.32
N THR A 107 -0.34 -10.53 4.42
CA THR A 107 -0.55 -9.72 5.63
C THR A 107 0.63 -8.81 5.86
N VAL A 108 0.37 -7.62 6.43
CA VAL A 108 1.41 -6.69 6.87
C VAL A 108 1.10 -6.20 8.27
N THR A 109 2.06 -6.34 9.18
CA THR A 109 1.95 -5.89 10.58
C THR A 109 3.06 -4.90 10.90
N ARG A 110 2.72 -3.78 11.55
CA ARG A 110 3.72 -2.81 12.00
C ARG A 110 4.33 -3.25 13.34
N ALA A 111 5.66 -3.31 13.41
CA ALA A 111 6.42 -3.53 14.63
C ALA A 111 7.39 -2.35 14.84
N GLY A 112 7.00 -1.38 15.68
CA GLY A 112 7.81 -0.17 15.88
C GLY A 112 8.03 0.61 14.56
N PRO A 113 9.29 0.83 14.12
CA PRO A 113 9.63 1.53 12.88
C PRO A 113 9.69 0.60 11.65
N VAL A 114 9.31 -0.67 11.77
CA VAL A 114 9.35 -1.62 10.65
C VAL A 114 7.97 -2.18 10.31
N LEU A 115 7.80 -2.62 9.06
CA LEU A 115 6.66 -3.43 8.62
C LEU A 115 7.13 -4.86 8.41
N ILE A 116 6.38 -5.83 8.95
CA ILE A 116 6.58 -7.25 8.72
C ILE A 116 5.53 -7.72 7.73
N LEU A 117 5.99 -8.24 6.59
CA LEU A 117 5.17 -8.80 5.54
C LEU A 117 5.27 -10.33 5.58
N PHE A 118 4.13 -11.01 5.47
CA PHE A 118 4.07 -12.46 5.42
C PHE A 118 3.17 -12.98 4.30
N GLY A 119 3.68 -13.97 3.56
CA GLY A 119 2.92 -14.81 2.64
C GLY A 119 2.31 -14.07 1.46
N GLY A 120 1.11 -14.49 1.06
CA GLY A 120 0.37 -14.02 -0.11
C GLY A 120 0.52 -14.90 -1.34
N GLU A 121 0.11 -14.38 -2.49
CA GLU A 121 0.20 -15.05 -3.79
C GLU A 121 0.83 -14.11 -4.81
N ASP A 122 1.79 -14.62 -5.59
CA ASP A 122 2.44 -13.86 -6.66
C ASP A 122 1.57 -13.73 -7.92
N THR A 123 2.04 -12.99 -8.93
CA THR A 123 1.30 -12.77 -10.19
C THR A 123 1.10 -14.04 -11.03
N LYS A 124 1.81 -15.13 -10.72
CA LYS A 124 1.70 -16.43 -11.39
C LYS A 124 0.82 -17.43 -10.61
N GLY A 125 0.21 -16.99 -9.50
CA GLY A 125 -0.62 -17.86 -8.67
C GLY A 125 0.18 -18.72 -7.67
N LYS A 126 1.49 -18.46 -7.49
CA LYS A 126 2.29 -19.21 -6.51
C LYS A 126 2.02 -18.67 -5.11
N LYS A 127 1.59 -19.56 -4.21
CA LYS A 127 1.47 -19.27 -2.79
C LYS A 127 2.83 -19.08 -2.14
N LEU A 128 2.96 -18.02 -1.35
CA LEU A 128 4.18 -17.60 -0.68
C LEU A 128 4.05 -17.86 0.82
N HIS A 129 5.16 -18.19 1.46
CA HIS A 129 5.28 -18.50 2.89
C HIS A 129 6.54 -17.87 3.50
N ASP A 130 7.07 -16.84 2.84
CA ASP A 130 8.24 -16.08 3.23
C ASP A 130 7.87 -14.89 4.13
N LEU A 131 8.85 -14.46 4.92
CA LEU A 131 8.78 -13.26 5.75
C LEU A 131 9.74 -12.20 5.21
N HIS A 132 9.28 -10.95 5.20
CA HIS A 132 10.09 -9.80 4.83
C HIS A 132 9.89 -8.67 5.82
N MET A 133 10.95 -7.91 6.08
CA MET A 133 10.92 -6.70 6.88
C MET A 133 11.14 -5.49 5.98
N PHE A 134 10.34 -4.44 6.15
CA PHE A 134 10.57 -3.13 5.55
C PHE A 134 10.89 -2.12 6.64
N ASP A 135 12.09 -1.55 6.62
CA ASP A 135 12.46 -0.47 7.53
C ASP A 135 11.94 0.87 7.01
N LEU A 136 11.09 1.55 7.79
CA LEU A 136 10.44 2.80 7.38
C LEU A 136 11.38 4.02 7.42
N LYS A 137 12.53 3.92 8.09
CA LYS A 137 13.53 5.00 8.13
C LYS A 137 14.47 4.93 6.92
N SER A 138 14.96 3.74 6.60
CA SER A 138 15.89 3.52 5.48
C SER A 138 15.19 3.19 4.16
N LEU A 139 13.88 2.93 4.19
CA LEU A 139 13.07 2.48 3.04
C LEU A 139 13.65 1.23 2.39
N THR A 140 14.15 0.30 3.20
CA THR A 140 14.87 -0.90 2.74
C THR A 140 14.14 -2.18 3.13
N TRP A 141 13.98 -3.08 2.18
CA TRP A 141 13.50 -4.44 2.39
C TRP A 141 14.63 -5.40 2.74
N LEU A 142 14.37 -6.30 3.68
CA LEU A 142 15.27 -7.37 4.10
C LEU A 142 14.47 -8.68 4.26
N PRO A 143 14.96 -9.81 3.73
CA PRO A 143 14.34 -11.10 3.99
C PRO A 143 14.54 -11.50 5.45
N LEU A 144 13.53 -12.10 6.05
CA LEU A 144 13.62 -12.66 7.40
C LEU A 144 13.56 -14.19 7.31
N ASN A 145 14.60 -14.83 7.84
CA ASN A 145 14.63 -16.27 7.98
C ASN A 145 14.10 -16.65 9.37
N TYR A 146 13.19 -17.61 9.43
CA TYR A 146 12.87 -18.33 10.66
C TYR A 146 13.56 -19.70 10.61
N LYS A 147 13.99 -20.18 11.78
CA LYS A 147 14.52 -21.54 11.95
C LYS A 147 13.40 -22.50 12.27
#